data_AF-Q4DMX8-F1
#
_entry.id   AF-Q4DMX8-F1
#
_cell.length_a   1.000
_cell.length_b   1.000
_cell.length_c   1.000
_cell.angle_alpha   90.00
_cell.angle_beta   90.00
_cell.angle_gamma   90.00
#
_symmetry.space_group_name_H-M   'P 1'
#
loop_
_entity.id
_entity.type
_entity.pdbx_description
1 polymer ?
#
loop_
_entity_poly.entity_id
_entity_poly.type
_entity_poly.pdbx_seq_one_letter_code
_entity_poly.pdbx_strand_id
1 'polypeptide(L)'
;MWGALYGGPNLKRHGHKRRVSGKKETNKTKEGPGYNCFFFFFSSSSMTQSFDRVPHDTKGESIGTLHVVNFPCARLLTLCRPAMLNALSLEMAQHMLWLHLKRPHPSLPRSAIYILKGAGNKSFCAGGDVRSIVAHGTLCSFLRTTYQLNYHILTMPNPQVSLWDGYVMGGGVGVSVHGRYRVASERAVFAMPETAIGLFPDVGASWFLPRLKMKGLGLYLGLTGARLKGADVAHTGLATHYVPSARFCELEERLCHIDDPAKVEACLEEFAVKDLPPFTLEPHRETIEKSFALEEKTTVEGIYESLSADGGEFAMEALKLLRKASPTCLKVTLELFRRASQMTSIREAMSLEYGVIQRMSSTNEFAIGVNALLIEKTGDPQWERRTLEEVTAADVDYFFDSVGLVPWDPEAPLETMMEAKGEGV
;
A
#
# COMPACT_ATOMS: atom_id res chain seq x y z
N MET A 1 -22.17 -4.41 -6.11
CA MET A 1 -21.23 -4.66 -4.99
C MET A 1 -19.90 -3.90 -5.11
N TRP A 2 -19.53 -3.33 -6.28
CA TRP A 2 -18.26 -2.63 -6.50
C TRP A 2 -18.15 -1.18 -5.98
N GLY A 3 -19.27 -0.45 -5.86
CA GLY A 3 -19.26 0.93 -5.34
C GLY A 3 -18.90 1.05 -3.85
N ALA A 4 -18.96 -0.04 -3.08
CA ALA A 4 -18.74 -0.02 -1.64
C ALA A 4 -17.26 -0.11 -1.21
N LEU A 5 -16.37 -0.66 -2.05
CA LEU A 5 -14.94 -0.79 -1.69
C LEU A 5 -14.13 0.49 -1.91
N TYR A 6 -14.58 1.37 -2.82
CA TYR A 6 -13.90 2.64 -3.13
C TYR A 6 -14.82 3.88 -3.06
N GLY A 7 -16.09 3.71 -2.72
CA GLY A 7 -17.08 4.78 -2.58
C GLY A 7 -17.74 4.77 -1.21
N GLY A 8 -17.12 5.40 -0.22
CA GLY A 8 -17.72 5.55 1.12
C GLY A 8 -18.99 6.42 1.09
N PRO A 9 -20.02 6.11 1.92
CA PRO A 9 -21.34 6.73 1.88
C PRO A 9 -21.37 8.19 2.36
N ASN A 10 -22.33 8.93 1.82
CA ASN A 10 -22.65 10.33 2.11
C ASN A 10 -22.78 10.64 3.61
N LEU A 11 -21.82 11.40 4.17
CA LEU A 11 -22.06 12.18 5.39
C LEU A 11 -22.81 13.47 5.01
N LYS A 12 -24.14 13.43 5.03
CA LYS A 12 -24.99 14.63 5.02
C LYS A 12 -24.79 15.39 6.34
N ARG A 13 -24.08 16.52 6.31
CA ARG A 13 -24.10 17.50 7.41
C ARG A 13 -25.35 18.39 7.28
N HIS A 14 -26.29 18.26 8.22
CA HIS A 14 -27.34 19.26 8.43
C HIS A 14 -26.76 20.46 9.18
N GLY A 15 -26.78 21.62 8.53
CA GLY A 15 -26.47 22.90 9.15
C GLY A 15 -27.71 23.52 9.81
N HIS A 16 -27.55 23.97 11.05
CA HIS A 16 -28.37 25.03 11.62
C HIS A 16 -27.47 26.07 12.30
N LYS A 17 -27.45 27.27 11.70
CA LYS A 17 -26.83 28.49 12.19
C LYS A 17 -27.65 29.09 13.33
N ARG A 18 -26.99 29.59 14.37
CA ARG A 18 -27.32 30.77 15.22
C ARG A 18 -26.28 30.80 16.35
N ARG A 19 -25.70 31.90 16.83
CA ARG A 19 -25.57 33.31 16.44
C ARG A 19 -24.47 33.86 17.37
N VAL A 20 -23.65 34.79 16.87
CA VAL A 20 -22.45 35.34 17.53
C VAL A 20 -22.79 36.39 18.59
N SER A 21 -22.10 36.35 19.74
CA SER A 21 -21.64 37.48 20.59
C SER A 21 -20.74 36.89 21.68
N GLY A 22 -19.54 37.34 22.04
CA GLY A 22 -18.77 38.54 21.74
C GLY A 22 -17.97 38.86 23.01
N LYS A 23 -16.64 38.91 22.94
CA LYS A 23 -15.75 39.91 23.57
C LYS A 23 -14.28 39.49 23.47
N LYS A 24 -13.49 40.42 22.97
CA LYS A 24 -12.02 40.44 22.91
C LYS A 24 -11.46 40.68 24.31
N GLU A 25 -10.32 40.07 24.61
CA GLU A 25 -9.27 40.76 25.34
C GLU A 25 -7.89 40.27 24.89
N THR A 26 -7.05 41.25 24.59
CA THR A 26 -5.71 41.15 24.03
C THR A 26 -4.68 41.16 25.13
N ASN A 27 -3.62 40.35 25.05
CA ASN A 27 -2.32 40.82 25.53
C ASN A 27 -1.14 40.20 24.75
N LYS A 28 -0.23 41.10 24.39
CA LYS A 28 1.02 40.90 23.64
C LYS A 28 2.14 40.47 24.58
N THR A 29 3.09 39.66 24.08
CA THR A 29 4.58 39.76 24.23
C THR A 29 5.18 38.47 23.65
N LYS A 30 5.78 38.49 22.45
CA LYS A 30 7.23 38.63 22.16
C LYS A 30 8.12 37.77 23.06
N GLU A 31 8.68 36.68 22.52
CA GLU A 31 10.12 36.50 22.28
C GLU A 31 10.40 35.12 21.63
N GLY A 32 11.44 35.09 20.78
CA GLY A 32 11.82 33.99 19.89
C GLY A 32 12.76 32.94 20.50
N PRO A 33 13.32 32.03 19.67
CA PRO A 33 13.37 30.60 19.98
C PRO A 33 14.74 30.10 20.46
N GLY A 34 14.73 29.01 21.23
CA GLY A 34 15.91 28.25 21.63
C GLY A 34 15.70 26.75 21.46
N TYR A 35 16.40 26.16 20.49
CA TYR A 35 16.60 24.71 20.40
C TYR A 35 17.51 24.27 21.55
N ASN A 36 17.13 23.22 22.27
CA ASN A 36 18.09 22.42 23.04
C ASN A 36 17.71 20.94 22.98
N CYS A 37 18.60 20.17 22.37
CA CYS A 37 18.66 18.71 22.46
C CYS A 37 18.93 18.30 23.91
N PHE A 38 18.09 17.43 24.47
CA PHE A 38 18.45 16.62 25.62
C PHE A 38 18.35 15.15 25.25
N PHE A 39 19.53 14.52 25.12
CA PHE A 39 19.72 13.09 25.26
C PHE A 39 19.36 12.69 26.69
N PHE A 40 18.49 11.70 26.86
CA PHE A 40 18.45 10.89 28.07
C PHE A 40 18.61 9.42 27.69
N PHE A 41 19.77 8.88 28.06
CA PHE A 41 20.02 7.46 28.23
C PHE A 41 19.15 6.95 29.39
N PHE A 42 18.39 5.88 29.16
CA PHE A 42 18.05 4.93 30.23
C PHE A 42 18.33 3.51 29.75
N SER A 43 19.14 2.83 30.53
CA SER A 43 19.67 1.50 30.31
C SER A 43 18.66 0.40 30.64
N SER A 44 18.75 -0.68 29.86
CA SER A 44 18.57 -2.08 30.25
C SER A 44 17.38 -2.45 31.13
N SER A 45 16.39 -3.10 30.52
CA SER A 45 15.80 -4.35 31.03
C SER A 45 15.17 -5.10 29.87
N SER A 46 15.58 -6.37 29.72
CA SER A 46 15.11 -7.33 28.73
C SER A 46 13.58 -7.44 28.71
N MET A 47 12.96 -7.13 27.57
CA MET A 47 11.60 -7.57 27.27
C MET A 47 11.66 -8.37 25.96
N THR A 48 11.94 -9.67 26.11
CA THR A 48 11.45 -10.69 25.19
C THR A 48 9.92 -10.53 25.12
N GLN A 49 9.43 -9.80 24.12
CA GLN A 49 8.00 -9.75 23.85
C GLN A 49 7.57 -11.14 23.37
N SER A 50 6.78 -11.74 24.25
CA SER A 50 6.13 -13.04 24.18
C SER A 50 5.37 -13.25 22.87
N PHE A 51 5.71 -14.33 22.17
CA PHE A 51 4.79 -15.04 21.27
C PHE A 51 3.74 -15.87 22.07
N ASP A 52 3.79 -15.87 23.41
CA ASP A 52 3.13 -16.84 24.27
C ASP A 52 1.83 -16.34 24.94
N ARG A 53 0.86 -15.86 24.17
CA ARG A 53 -0.55 -15.78 24.65
C ARG A 53 -1.56 -16.20 23.59
N VAL A 54 -1.31 -17.33 22.95
CA VAL A 54 -2.37 -18.06 22.26
C VAL A 54 -3.02 -19.00 23.29
N PRO A 55 -4.34 -18.96 23.51
CA PRO A 55 -5.02 -19.89 24.40
C PRO A 55 -4.67 -21.34 24.05
N HIS A 56 -4.49 -22.18 25.07
CA HIS A 56 -3.88 -23.53 25.03
C HIS A 56 -4.51 -24.59 24.08
N ASP A 57 -5.47 -24.24 23.20
CA ASP A 57 -6.12 -25.19 22.28
C ASP A 57 -5.99 -24.82 20.78
N THR A 58 -5.34 -23.70 20.42
CA THR A 58 -5.08 -23.33 19.02
C THR A 58 -3.59 -23.45 18.68
N LYS A 59 -3.18 -24.58 18.07
CA LYS A 59 -1.81 -24.77 17.59
C LYS A 59 -1.59 -23.94 16.31
N GLY A 60 -0.75 -22.91 16.41
CA GLY A 60 -0.20 -22.23 15.25
C GLY A 60 0.84 -23.08 14.53
N GLU A 61 1.04 -22.82 13.24
CA GLU A 61 2.09 -23.42 12.42
C GLU A 61 2.89 -22.34 11.70
N SER A 62 4.17 -22.59 11.45
CA SER A 62 5.00 -21.73 10.60
C SER A 62 5.18 -22.39 9.24
N ILE A 63 4.95 -21.66 8.16
CA ILE A 63 5.22 -22.13 6.79
C ILE A 63 6.03 -21.06 6.06
N GLY A 64 7.33 -21.36 5.90
CA GLY A 64 8.33 -20.40 5.48
C GLY A 64 8.40 -19.21 6.44
N THR A 65 8.12 -18.03 5.90
CA THR A 65 8.12 -16.75 6.63
C THR A 65 6.72 -16.26 7.03
N LEU A 66 5.74 -17.17 7.07
CA LEU A 66 4.38 -16.92 7.57
C LEU A 66 4.13 -17.73 8.84
N HIS A 67 3.41 -17.13 9.79
CA HIS A 67 2.82 -17.85 10.91
C HIS A 67 1.29 -17.87 10.76
N VAL A 68 0.69 -19.05 10.85
CA VAL A 68 -0.72 -19.32 10.58
C VAL A 68 -1.38 -19.91 11.82
N VAL A 69 -2.51 -19.33 12.25
CA VAL A 69 -3.32 -19.87 13.33
C VAL A 69 -4.77 -19.93 12.88
N ASN A 70 -5.43 -21.08 13.05
CA ASN A 70 -6.86 -21.22 12.78
C ASN A 70 -7.65 -21.13 14.10
N PHE A 71 -8.71 -20.34 14.08
CA PHE A 71 -9.74 -20.21 15.11
C PHE A 71 -11.07 -20.70 14.52
N PRO A 72 -12.14 -20.92 15.31
CA PRO A 72 -13.39 -21.49 14.78
C PRO A 72 -13.95 -20.79 13.52
N CYS A 73 -13.87 -19.45 13.47
CA CYS A 73 -14.42 -18.63 12.39
C CYS A 73 -13.38 -17.74 11.66
N ALA A 74 -12.10 -17.85 12.04
CA ALA A 74 -11.06 -16.94 11.56
C ALA A 74 -9.73 -17.67 11.31
N ARG A 75 -8.97 -17.19 10.32
CA ARG A 75 -7.56 -17.53 10.15
C ARG A 75 -6.71 -16.29 10.35
N LEU A 76 -5.76 -16.35 11.26
CA LEU A 76 -4.73 -15.32 11.43
C LEU A 76 -3.49 -15.69 10.60
N LEU A 77 -3.08 -14.77 9.73
CA LEU A 77 -1.84 -14.81 8.95
C LEU A 77 -0.93 -13.69 9.44
N THR A 78 0.26 -14.05 9.94
CA THR A 78 1.28 -13.10 10.37
C THR A 78 2.48 -13.15 9.43
N LEU A 79 2.86 -12.02 8.86
CA LEU A 79 4.07 -11.86 8.07
C LEU A 79 5.29 -11.81 9.01
N CYS A 80 6.17 -12.81 8.98
CA CYS A 80 7.21 -13.02 9.97
C CYS A 80 8.62 -12.70 9.44
N ARG A 81 8.83 -11.47 8.93
CA ARG A 81 10.18 -10.96 8.58
C ARG A 81 10.45 -9.58 9.20
N PRO A 82 10.30 -9.39 10.53
CA PRO A 82 10.35 -8.06 11.15
C PRO A 82 11.70 -7.35 10.96
N ALA A 83 12.80 -8.10 10.88
CA ALA A 83 14.13 -7.56 10.60
C ALA A 83 14.24 -6.91 9.20
N MET A 84 13.41 -7.36 8.26
CA MET A 84 13.31 -6.84 6.88
C MET A 84 12.02 -6.02 6.68
N LEU A 85 11.45 -5.47 7.77
CA LEU A 85 10.19 -4.72 7.76
C LEU A 85 9.01 -5.49 7.11
N ASN A 86 9.02 -6.81 7.27
CA ASN A 86 8.04 -7.73 6.70
C ASN A 86 7.94 -7.67 5.17
N ALA A 87 9.06 -7.35 4.49
CA ALA A 87 9.10 -7.33 3.04
C ALA A 87 8.65 -8.68 2.42
N LEU A 88 7.77 -8.59 1.43
CA LEU A 88 7.16 -9.73 0.75
C LEU A 88 8.17 -10.39 -0.19
N SER A 89 8.65 -11.58 0.17
CA SER A 89 9.45 -12.44 -0.72
C SER A 89 8.56 -13.24 -1.66
N LEU A 90 9.13 -13.75 -2.76
CA LEU A 90 8.43 -14.66 -3.68
C LEU A 90 7.85 -15.88 -2.94
N GLU A 91 8.65 -16.55 -2.10
CA GLU A 91 8.21 -17.71 -1.30
C GLU A 91 6.98 -17.38 -0.42
N MET A 92 7.04 -16.27 0.33
CA MET A 92 5.93 -15.79 1.15
C MET A 92 4.65 -15.58 0.32
N ALA A 93 4.75 -14.92 -0.85
CA ALA A 93 3.60 -14.71 -1.72
C ALA A 93 3.02 -16.05 -2.24
N GLN A 94 3.88 -17.01 -2.58
CA GLN A 94 3.48 -18.35 -3.02
C GLN A 94 2.79 -19.13 -1.90
N HIS A 95 3.32 -19.07 -0.67
CA HIS A 95 2.70 -19.69 0.50
C HIS A 95 1.34 -19.08 0.84
N MET A 96 1.20 -17.73 0.78
CA MET A 96 -0.10 -17.08 0.97
C MET A 96 -1.12 -17.57 -0.07
N LEU A 97 -0.73 -17.58 -1.34
CA LEU A 97 -1.60 -18.02 -2.43
C LEU A 97 -1.97 -19.50 -2.31
N TRP A 98 -1.02 -20.37 -1.94
CA TRP A 98 -1.28 -21.78 -1.66
C TRP A 98 -2.24 -21.98 -0.48
N LEU A 99 -2.08 -21.22 0.60
CA LEU A 99 -2.99 -21.25 1.76
C LEU A 99 -4.41 -20.87 1.39
N HIS A 100 -4.59 -19.92 0.48
CA HIS A 100 -5.91 -19.52 0.01
C HIS A 100 -6.54 -20.56 -0.95
N LEU A 101 -5.75 -21.10 -1.90
CA LEU A 101 -6.27 -21.97 -2.96
C LEU A 101 -6.33 -23.45 -2.60
N LYS A 102 -5.32 -23.98 -1.90
CA LYS A 102 -5.12 -25.42 -1.67
C LYS A 102 -5.44 -25.84 -0.24
N ARG A 103 -5.35 -24.91 0.72
CA ARG A 103 -5.61 -25.18 2.14
C ARG A 103 -6.51 -24.11 2.76
N PRO A 104 -7.74 -23.89 2.25
CA PRO A 104 -8.66 -22.91 2.83
C PRO A 104 -8.97 -23.22 4.31
N HIS A 105 -9.68 -22.31 4.99
CA HIS A 105 -10.07 -22.52 6.39
C HIS A 105 -10.78 -23.88 6.59
N PRO A 106 -10.33 -24.73 7.53
CA PRO A 106 -10.79 -26.12 7.62
C PRO A 106 -12.29 -26.27 7.88
N SER A 107 -12.86 -25.39 8.70
CA SER A 107 -14.28 -25.48 9.09
C SER A 107 -15.20 -24.61 8.22
N LEU A 108 -14.67 -23.54 7.62
CA LEU A 108 -15.45 -22.49 6.96
C LEU A 108 -14.75 -22.00 5.68
N PRO A 109 -14.52 -22.89 4.69
CA PRO A 109 -13.65 -22.61 3.55
C PRO A 109 -14.09 -21.40 2.71
N ARG A 110 -15.38 -21.05 2.73
CA ARG A 110 -15.96 -19.94 1.94
C ARG A 110 -16.51 -18.77 2.76
N SER A 111 -16.39 -18.80 4.08
CA SER A 111 -16.96 -17.77 4.97
C SER A 111 -16.08 -17.31 6.12
N ALA A 112 -15.01 -18.04 6.46
CA ALA A 112 -14.07 -17.60 7.51
C ALA A 112 -13.48 -16.21 7.22
N ILE A 113 -13.20 -15.45 8.28
CA ILE A 113 -12.46 -14.18 8.19
C ILE A 113 -10.97 -14.48 8.10
N TYR A 114 -10.26 -13.80 7.19
CA TYR A 114 -8.80 -13.87 7.11
C TYR A 114 -8.23 -12.58 7.70
N ILE A 115 -7.46 -12.70 8.77
CA ILE A 115 -6.82 -11.56 9.44
C ILE A 115 -5.36 -11.54 9.02
N LEU A 116 -4.88 -10.43 8.47
CA LEU A 116 -3.50 -10.26 8.03
C LEU A 116 -2.82 -9.19 8.87
N LYS A 117 -1.66 -9.53 9.45
CA LYS A 117 -0.82 -8.60 10.23
C LYS A 117 0.67 -8.80 9.95
N GLY A 118 1.47 -7.79 10.29
CA GLY A 118 2.93 -7.91 10.35
C GLY A 118 3.41 -8.33 11.74
N ALA A 119 4.51 -9.09 11.81
CA ALA A 119 5.23 -9.34 13.05
C ALA A 119 6.03 -8.09 13.47
N GLY A 120 6.23 -7.93 14.78
CA GLY A 120 6.90 -6.75 15.35
C GLY A 120 6.00 -5.51 15.43
N ASN A 121 6.60 -4.35 15.69
CA ASN A 121 5.87 -3.09 15.95
C ASN A 121 6.20 -1.95 14.97
N LYS A 122 7.01 -2.22 13.93
CA LYS A 122 7.50 -1.19 12.98
C LYS A 122 6.76 -1.20 11.64
N SER A 123 6.30 -2.35 11.19
CA SER A 123 5.83 -2.53 9.82
C SER A 123 4.72 -3.56 9.75
N PHE A 124 3.67 -3.25 9.00
CA PHE A 124 2.77 -4.26 8.47
C PHE A 124 3.51 -5.05 7.37
N CYS A 125 3.88 -4.36 6.28
CA CYS A 125 4.68 -4.86 5.17
C CYS A 125 5.22 -3.67 4.36
N ALA A 126 6.55 -3.53 4.26
CA ALA A 126 7.18 -2.36 3.64
C ALA A 126 7.45 -2.50 2.13
N GLY A 127 6.83 -3.47 1.45
CA GLY A 127 6.99 -3.68 0.01
C GLY A 127 7.42 -5.10 -0.35
N GLY A 128 7.68 -5.32 -1.64
CA GLY A 128 8.36 -6.53 -2.10
C GLY A 128 9.82 -6.55 -1.66
N ASP A 129 10.42 -7.74 -1.56
CA ASP A 129 11.86 -7.89 -1.31
C ASP A 129 12.66 -7.57 -2.59
N VAL A 130 12.65 -6.30 -2.98
CA VAL A 130 13.23 -5.83 -4.25
C VAL A 130 14.73 -6.09 -4.36
N ARG A 131 15.45 -6.18 -3.22
CA ARG A 131 16.86 -6.59 -3.20
C ARG A 131 17.01 -8.02 -3.67
N SER A 132 16.21 -8.94 -3.12
CA SER A 132 16.18 -10.33 -3.55
C SER A 132 15.74 -10.47 -5.01
N ILE A 133 14.80 -9.64 -5.46
CA ILE A 133 14.31 -9.66 -6.85
C ILE A 133 15.42 -9.29 -7.82
N VAL A 134 16.15 -8.20 -7.56
CA VAL A 134 17.27 -7.77 -8.42
C VAL A 134 18.41 -8.77 -8.36
N ALA A 135 18.78 -9.27 -7.17
CA ALA A 135 19.87 -10.22 -7.01
C ALA A 135 19.66 -11.55 -7.75
N HIS A 136 18.41 -11.97 -7.96
CA HIS A 136 18.07 -13.24 -8.59
C HIS A 136 17.36 -13.12 -9.94
N GLY A 137 17.11 -11.89 -10.43
CA GLY A 137 16.40 -11.66 -11.69
C GLY A 137 14.96 -12.17 -11.69
N THR A 138 14.28 -12.18 -10.55
CA THR A 138 12.98 -12.87 -10.37
C THR A 138 11.75 -11.97 -10.54
N LEU A 139 11.90 -10.76 -11.11
CA LEU A 139 10.84 -9.74 -11.17
C LEU A 139 9.54 -10.28 -11.78
N CYS A 140 9.62 -10.93 -12.93
CA CYS A 140 8.45 -11.52 -13.60
C CYS A 140 7.77 -12.61 -12.76
N SER A 141 8.54 -13.52 -12.16
CA SER A 141 7.98 -14.60 -11.32
C SER A 141 7.34 -14.07 -10.03
N PHE A 142 7.96 -13.04 -9.43
CA PHE A 142 7.43 -12.35 -8.26
C PHE A 142 6.11 -11.69 -8.60
N LEU A 143 6.08 -10.85 -9.64
CA LEU A 143 4.89 -10.09 -10.02
C LEU A 143 3.76 -10.99 -10.54
N ARG A 144 4.07 -12.08 -11.26
CA ARG A 144 3.07 -13.10 -11.61
C ARG A 144 2.35 -13.64 -10.38
N THR A 145 3.12 -14.07 -9.39
CA THR A 145 2.55 -14.62 -8.14
C THR A 145 1.77 -13.56 -7.37
N THR A 146 2.33 -12.36 -7.19
CA THR A 146 1.67 -11.32 -6.40
C THR A 146 0.38 -10.83 -7.08
N TYR A 147 0.35 -10.70 -8.40
CA TYR A 147 -0.87 -10.31 -9.12
C TYR A 147 -1.97 -11.35 -8.97
N GLN A 148 -1.64 -12.65 -9.08
CA GLN A 148 -2.60 -13.73 -8.80
C GLN A 148 -3.12 -13.66 -7.36
N LEU A 149 -2.23 -13.48 -6.38
CA LEU A 149 -2.61 -13.32 -4.98
C LEU A 149 -3.51 -12.10 -4.76
N ASN A 150 -3.17 -10.95 -5.32
CA ASN A 150 -3.94 -9.71 -5.17
C ASN A 150 -5.34 -9.83 -5.77
N TYR A 151 -5.45 -10.42 -6.97
CA TYR A 151 -6.74 -10.67 -7.60
C TYR A 151 -7.55 -11.76 -6.87
N HIS A 152 -6.89 -12.76 -6.30
CA HIS A 152 -7.56 -13.74 -5.46
C HIS A 152 -8.15 -13.09 -4.20
N ILE A 153 -7.38 -12.25 -3.50
CA ILE A 153 -7.85 -11.51 -2.31
C ILE A 153 -9.07 -10.65 -2.64
N LEU A 154 -9.09 -10.04 -3.83
CA LEU A 154 -10.22 -9.25 -4.32
C LEU A 154 -11.50 -10.10 -4.53
N THR A 155 -11.34 -11.30 -5.09
CA THR A 155 -12.46 -12.10 -5.62
C THR A 155 -12.90 -13.25 -4.71
N MET A 156 -12.10 -13.60 -3.70
CA MET A 156 -12.44 -14.63 -2.74
C MET A 156 -13.71 -14.26 -1.95
N PRO A 157 -14.57 -15.24 -1.61
CA PRO A 157 -15.80 -14.98 -0.87
C PRO A 157 -15.54 -14.59 0.59
N ASN A 158 -14.33 -14.87 1.09
CA ASN A 158 -13.93 -14.65 2.46
C ASN A 158 -13.57 -13.18 2.73
N PRO A 159 -14.07 -12.55 3.80
CA PRO A 159 -13.63 -11.22 4.17
C PRO A 159 -12.20 -11.26 4.70
N GLN A 160 -11.31 -10.48 4.09
CA GLN A 160 -10.00 -10.18 4.67
C GLN A 160 -10.04 -8.89 5.49
N VAL A 161 -9.46 -8.93 6.68
CA VAL A 161 -9.16 -7.78 7.56
C VAL A 161 -7.65 -7.61 7.62
N SER A 162 -7.12 -6.49 7.13
CA SER A 162 -5.69 -6.18 7.19
C SER A 162 -5.42 -5.13 8.26
N LEU A 163 -4.53 -5.44 9.20
CA LEU A 163 -4.18 -4.56 10.33
C LEU A 163 -2.94 -3.72 9.97
N TRP A 164 -3.16 -2.53 9.42
CA TRP A 164 -2.12 -1.60 9.01
C TRP A 164 -1.53 -0.84 10.20
N ASP A 165 -0.59 -1.49 10.88
CA ASP A 165 0.14 -0.92 12.01
C ASP A 165 1.63 -0.78 11.69
N GLY A 166 2.06 0.42 11.31
CA GLY A 166 3.40 0.71 10.78
C GLY A 166 3.42 0.89 9.26
N TYR A 167 4.58 0.65 8.63
CA TYR A 167 4.72 0.78 7.18
C TYR A 167 3.82 -0.20 6.40
N VAL A 168 3.11 0.34 5.40
CA VAL A 168 2.33 -0.41 4.39
C VAL A 168 2.65 0.19 3.01
N MET A 169 3.54 -0.46 2.26
CA MET A 169 4.07 0.10 1.01
C MET A 169 4.11 -0.95 -0.09
N GLY A 170 3.95 -0.55 -1.36
CA GLY A 170 4.08 -1.41 -2.55
C GLY A 170 3.42 -2.77 -2.42
N GLY A 171 4.19 -3.86 -2.47
CA GLY A 171 3.68 -5.23 -2.25
C GLY A 171 2.85 -5.44 -0.97
N GLY A 172 3.13 -4.68 0.10
CA GLY A 172 2.30 -4.66 1.32
C GLY A 172 0.92 -4.05 1.09
N VAL A 173 0.83 -3.00 0.28
CA VAL A 173 -0.45 -2.47 -0.21
C VAL A 173 -1.15 -3.55 -1.04
N GLY A 174 -0.45 -4.20 -1.96
CA GLY A 174 -1.02 -5.23 -2.84
C GLY A 174 -1.70 -6.38 -2.10
N VAL A 175 -1.04 -6.95 -1.08
CA VAL A 175 -1.60 -8.08 -0.29
C VAL A 175 -2.72 -7.66 0.68
N SER A 176 -3.13 -6.40 0.72
CA SER A 176 -4.07 -5.90 1.74
C SER A 176 -5.17 -4.98 1.23
N VAL A 177 -4.88 -4.12 0.25
CA VAL A 177 -5.82 -3.09 -0.23
C VAL A 177 -7.08 -3.71 -0.85
N HIS A 178 -6.94 -4.85 -1.53
CA HIS A 178 -8.02 -5.58 -2.19
C HIS A 178 -8.90 -6.38 -1.24
N GLY A 179 -8.50 -6.51 0.04
CA GLY A 179 -9.31 -7.18 1.05
C GLY A 179 -10.66 -6.47 1.26
N ARG A 180 -11.48 -6.95 2.20
CA ARG A 180 -12.74 -6.25 2.51
C ARG A 180 -12.53 -5.10 3.50
N TYR A 181 -11.61 -5.25 4.46
CA TYR A 181 -11.34 -4.26 5.50
C TYR A 181 -9.84 -3.98 5.65
N ARG A 182 -9.51 -2.70 5.83
CA ARG A 182 -8.16 -2.21 6.12
C ARG A 182 -8.23 -1.29 7.32
N VAL A 183 -7.61 -1.69 8.42
CA VAL A 183 -7.66 -0.97 9.69
C VAL A 183 -6.33 -0.26 9.89
N ALA A 184 -6.32 1.07 9.79
CA ALA A 184 -5.13 1.87 10.02
C ALA A 184 -5.01 2.32 11.48
N SER A 185 -3.80 2.32 12.02
CA SER A 185 -3.48 3.01 13.27
C SER A 185 -2.84 4.37 13.01
N GLU A 186 -2.58 5.15 14.06
CA GLU A 186 -1.76 6.36 14.01
C GLU A 186 -0.33 6.09 13.48
N ARG A 187 0.14 4.84 13.55
CA ARG A 187 1.44 4.41 13.06
C ARG A 187 1.43 3.99 11.59
N ALA A 188 0.26 3.84 10.97
CA ALA A 188 0.14 3.48 9.56
C ALA A 188 0.91 4.49 8.69
N VAL A 189 1.79 4.01 7.82
CA VAL A 189 2.47 4.84 6.81
C VAL A 189 2.30 4.19 5.45
N PHE A 190 1.35 4.73 4.68
CA PHE A 190 1.04 4.29 3.33
C PHE A 190 1.92 5.01 2.30
N ALA A 191 2.48 4.29 1.33
CA ALA A 191 3.09 4.87 0.13
C ALA A 191 3.15 3.87 -1.04
N MET A 192 3.20 4.42 -2.25
CA MET A 192 3.54 3.70 -3.49
C MET A 192 4.84 4.31 -4.06
N PRO A 193 6.03 3.94 -3.52
CA PRO A 193 7.31 4.58 -3.85
C PRO A 193 7.98 4.06 -5.13
N GLU A 194 7.27 3.32 -5.97
CA GLU A 194 7.83 2.53 -7.06
C GLU A 194 8.56 3.37 -8.12
N THR A 195 8.10 4.60 -8.39
CA THR A 195 8.74 5.51 -9.36
C THR A 195 10.16 5.90 -8.95
N ALA A 196 10.47 5.86 -7.65
CA ALA A 196 11.81 6.14 -7.13
C ALA A 196 12.78 4.97 -7.30
N ILE A 197 12.28 3.74 -7.51
CA ILE A 197 13.10 2.53 -7.67
C ILE A 197 13.05 1.97 -9.09
N GLY A 198 12.59 2.75 -10.08
CA GLY A 198 12.54 2.32 -11.48
C GLY A 198 11.39 1.36 -11.81
N LEU A 199 10.27 1.50 -11.10
CA LEU A 199 8.99 0.83 -11.38
C LEU A 199 7.86 1.87 -11.46
N PHE A 200 6.63 1.40 -11.60
CA PHE A 200 5.43 2.21 -11.48
C PHE A 200 4.57 1.68 -10.32
N PRO A 201 3.62 2.46 -9.77
CA PRO A 201 2.68 1.97 -8.76
C PRO A 201 1.87 0.79 -9.29
N ASP A 202 2.20 -0.40 -8.83
CA ASP A 202 1.73 -1.68 -9.33
C ASP A 202 0.58 -2.22 -8.45
N VAL A 203 0.36 -3.54 -8.44
CA VAL A 203 -0.59 -4.25 -7.56
C VAL A 203 -2.04 -3.72 -7.63
N GLY A 204 -2.47 -3.23 -8.80
CA GLY A 204 -3.78 -2.63 -9.02
C GLY A 204 -3.89 -1.15 -8.63
N ALA A 205 -2.78 -0.47 -8.32
CA ALA A 205 -2.79 0.95 -7.98
C ALA A 205 -3.27 1.84 -9.13
N SER A 206 -3.09 1.43 -10.38
CA SER A 206 -3.70 2.11 -11.53
C SER A 206 -5.23 2.08 -11.51
N TRP A 207 -5.84 1.13 -10.78
CA TRP A 207 -7.27 1.09 -10.55
C TRP A 207 -7.69 1.96 -9.37
N PHE A 208 -7.11 1.74 -8.18
CA PHE A 208 -7.62 2.35 -6.95
C PHE A 208 -7.14 3.78 -6.72
N LEU A 209 -5.91 4.16 -7.12
CA LEU A 209 -5.40 5.51 -6.88
C LEU A 209 -6.17 6.57 -7.68
N PRO A 210 -6.40 6.42 -9.01
CA PRO A 210 -7.18 7.40 -9.76
C PRO A 210 -8.62 7.58 -9.28
N ARG A 211 -9.15 6.62 -8.49
CA ARG A 211 -10.51 6.61 -7.96
C ARG A 211 -10.62 7.18 -6.54
N LEU A 212 -9.54 7.70 -5.96
CA LEU A 212 -9.59 8.43 -4.69
C LEU A 212 -10.46 9.69 -4.80
N LYS A 213 -11.15 10.05 -3.71
CA LYS A 213 -12.18 11.11 -3.71
C LYS A 213 -11.64 12.52 -4.01
N MET A 214 -10.43 12.84 -3.55
CA MET A 214 -9.79 14.13 -3.83
C MET A 214 -9.18 14.08 -5.24
N LYS A 215 -9.63 14.99 -6.11
CA LYS A 215 -9.15 15.04 -7.50
C LYS A 215 -7.62 15.22 -7.53
N GLY A 216 -6.96 14.43 -8.35
CA GLY A 216 -5.50 14.45 -8.52
C GLY A 216 -4.68 13.84 -7.38
N LEU A 217 -5.27 13.52 -6.23
CA LEU A 217 -4.53 12.91 -5.12
C LEU A 217 -3.92 11.57 -5.50
N GLY A 218 -4.65 10.74 -6.25
CA GLY A 218 -4.14 9.45 -6.74
C GLY A 218 -2.89 9.59 -7.59
N LEU A 219 -2.90 10.53 -8.54
CA LEU A 219 -1.76 10.79 -9.41
C LEU A 219 -0.58 11.39 -8.63
N TYR A 220 -0.86 12.31 -7.69
CA TYR A 220 0.15 12.84 -6.77
C TYR A 220 0.87 11.71 -6.01
N LEU A 221 0.10 10.82 -5.36
CA LEU A 221 0.67 9.70 -4.60
C LEU A 221 1.46 8.74 -5.49
N GLY A 222 0.93 8.42 -6.68
CA GLY A 222 1.58 7.49 -7.60
C GLY A 222 2.87 8.04 -8.23
N LEU A 223 2.92 9.32 -8.58
CA LEU A 223 4.13 9.91 -9.18
C LEU A 223 5.21 10.23 -8.15
N THR A 224 4.82 10.80 -7.01
CA THR A 224 5.78 11.30 -6.01
C THR A 224 6.23 10.25 -5.01
N GLY A 225 5.48 9.15 -4.86
CA GLY A 225 5.68 8.20 -3.76
C GLY A 225 5.47 8.81 -2.38
N ALA A 226 4.72 9.93 -2.28
CA ALA A 226 4.47 10.62 -1.04
C ALA A 226 3.77 9.72 -0.01
N ARG A 227 4.07 9.97 1.26
CA ARG A 227 3.57 9.18 2.38
C ARG A 227 2.29 9.78 2.95
N LEU A 228 1.26 8.95 3.12
CA LEU A 228 0.13 9.26 3.99
C LEU A 228 0.35 8.62 5.36
N LYS A 229 0.04 9.36 6.44
CA LYS A 229 0.25 8.88 7.81
C LYS A 229 -1.07 8.80 8.57
N GLY A 230 -1.26 7.69 9.28
CA GLY A 230 -2.36 7.47 10.19
C GLY A 230 -3.72 7.91 9.65
N ALA A 231 -4.31 8.93 10.27
CA ALA A 231 -5.63 9.45 9.92
C ALA A 231 -5.74 9.91 8.45
N ASP A 232 -4.65 10.36 7.82
CA ASP A 232 -4.67 10.74 6.40
C ASP A 232 -5.02 9.54 5.52
N VAL A 233 -4.54 8.34 5.86
CA VAL A 233 -4.87 7.10 5.14
C VAL A 233 -6.38 6.84 5.20
N ALA A 234 -7.01 7.07 6.36
CA ALA A 234 -8.44 6.93 6.54
C ALA A 234 -9.25 8.03 5.82
N HIS A 235 -8.79 9.29 5.83
CA HIS A 235 -9.43 10.40 5.10
C HIS A 235 -9.54 10.15 3.60
N THR A 236 -8.53 9.49 3.00
CA THR A 236 -8.56 9.14 1.57
C THR A 236 -9.51 8.00 1.23
N GLY A 237 -9.94 7.21 2.22
CA GLY A 237 -10.70 5.97 2.02
C GLY A 237 -9.85 4.74 1.70
N LEU A 238 -8.51 4.86 1.68
CA LEU A 238 -7.61 3.72 1.54
C LEU A 238 -7.76 2.76 2.74
N ALA A 239 -7.81 3.31 3.96
CA ALA A 239 -8.23 2.55 5.13
C ALA A 239 -9.75 2.66 5.30
N THR A 240 -10.42 1.54 5.64
CA THR A 240 -11.86 1.56 5.95
C THR A 240 -12.14 1.96 7.38
N HIS A 241 -11.23 1.64 8.29
CA HIS A 241 -11.35 1.92 9.70
C HIS A 241 -10.06 2.52 10.24
N TYR A 242 -10.19 3.30 11.32
CA TYR A 242 -9.07 3.85 12.05
C TYR A 242 -9.18 3.49 13.53
N VAL A 243 -8.19 2.81 14.07
CA VAL A 243 -8.16 2.32 15.46
C VAL A 243 -6.80 2.69 16.07
N PRO A 244 -6.72 3.23 17.29
CA PRO A 244 -5.43 3.50 17.91
C PRO A 244 -4.60 2.22 18.09
N SER A 245 -3.29 2.26 17.83
CA SER A 245 -2.41 1.08 17.90
C SER A 245 -2.46 0.39 19.26
N ALA A 246 -2.65 1.16 20.35
CA ALA A 246 -2.81 0.63 21.70
C ALA A 246 -3.99 -0.36 21.84
N ARG A 247 -4.99 -0.30 20.95
CA ARG A 247 -6.15 -1.20 20.94
C ARG A 247 -6.03 -2.35 19.91
N PHE A 248 -4.94 -2.42 19.13
CA PHE A 248 -4.80 -3.45 18.09
C PHE A 248 -4.76 -4.86 18.66
N CYS A 249 -4.10 -5.08 19.81
CA CYS A 249 -4.07 -6.40 20.46
C CYS A 249 -5.49 -6.85 20.86
N GLU A 250 -6.28 -5.97 21.48
CA GLU A 250 -7.66 -6.24 21.87
C GLU A 250 -8.55 -6.50 20.65
N LEU A 251 -8.38 -5.70 19.59
CA LEU A 251 -9.11 -5.88 18.34
C LEU A 251 -8.80 -7.23 17.68
N GLU A 252 -7.52 -7.59 17.58
CA GLU A 252 -7.08 -8.87 17.02
C GLU A 252 -7.66 -10.05 17.79
N GLU A 253 -7.64 -10.00 19.12
CA GLU A 253 -8.22 -11.04 19.97
C GLU A 253 -9.73 -11.20 19.73
N ARG A 254 -10.47 -10.08 19.65
CA ARG A 254 -11.91 -10.06 19.33
C ARG A 254 -12.22 -10.61 17.94
N LEU A 255 -11.40 -10.28 16.94
CA LEU A 255 -11.56 -10.79 15.57
C LEU A 255 -11.23 -12.28 15.48
N CYS A 256 -10.21 -12.76 16.18
CA CYS A 256 -9.83 -14.18 16.19
C CYS A 256 -10.92 -15.05 16.84
N HIS A 257 -11.57 -14.57 17.90
CA HIS A 257 -12.61 -15.31 18.64
C HIS A 257 -14.03 -14.91 18.26
N ILE A 258 -14.22 -14.28 17.11
CA ILE A 258 -15.55 -13.93 16.62
C ILE A 258 -16.36 -15.22 16.37
N ASP A 259 -17.62 -15.22 16.79
CA ASP A 259 -18.51 -16.38 16.70
C ASP A 259 -19.19 -16.50 15.33
N ASP A 260 -19.36 -15.38 14.63
CA ASP A 260 -19.98 -15.31 13.30
C ASP A 260 -19.22 -14.33 12.39
N PRO A 261 -18.68 -14.79 11.25
CA PRO A 261 -18.03 -13.93 10.26
C PRO A 261 -18.85 -12.71 9.81
N ALA A 262 -20.19 -12.78 9.86
CA ALA A 262 -21.06 -11.67 9.49
C ALA A 262 -20.96 -10.47 10.45
N LYS A 263 -20.48 -10.68 11.69
CA LYS A 263 -20.33 -9.63 12.72
C LYS A 263 -19.03 -8.84 12.61
N VAL A 264 -18.16 -9.15 11.64
CA VAL A 264 -16.84 -8.51 11.49
C VAL A 264 -16.94 -6.99 11.41
N GLU A 265 -17.89 -6.44 10.65
CA GLU A 265 -18.06 -4.99 10.51
C GLU A 265 -18.46 -4.34 11.84
N ALA A 266 -19.44 -4.93 12.55
CA ALA A 266 -19.86 -4.44 13.86
C ALA A 266 -18.69 -4.45 14.87
N CYS A 267 -17.87 -5.51 14.85
CA CYS A 267 -16.66 -5.59 15.67
C CYS A 267 -15.67 -4.48 15.31
N LEU A 268 -15.44 -4.17 14.03
CA LEU A 268 -14.53 -3.09 13.64
C LEU A 268 -15.08 -1.72 14.06
N GLU A 269 -16.38 -1.51 13.90
CA GLU A 269 -17.09 -0.28 14.26
C GLU A 269 -17.04 0.04 15.77
N GLU A 270 -17.07 -0.98 16.65
CA GLU A 270 -16.88 -0.83 18.10
C GLU A 270 -15.50 -0.25 18.48
N PHE A 271 -14.48 -0.50 17.67
CA PHE A 271 -13.11 -0.06 17.92
C PHE A 271 -12.77 1.25 17.21
N ALA A 272 -13.47 1.55 16.12
CA ALA A 272 -13.16 2.64 15.22
C ALA A 272 -13.38 4.02 15.86
N VAL A 273 -12.38 4.90 15.73
CA VAL A 273 -12.51 6.32 16.09
C VAL A 273 -13.20 7.05 14.94
N LYS A 274 -14.29 7.77 15.25
CA LYS A 274 -15.08 8.51 14.25
C LYS A 274 -14.57 9.94 14.03
N ASP A 275 -14.13 10.59 15.10
CA ASP A 275 -13.57 11.94 15.03
C ASP A 275 -12.07 11.86 14.75
N LEU A 276 -11.72 11.75 13.47
CA LEU A 276 -10.34 11.69 13.02
C LEU A 276 -9.61 13.04 13.22
N PRO A 277 -8.30 13.03 13.50
CA PRO A 277 -7.44 14.20 13.35
C PRO A 277 -7.64 14.87 11.98
N PRO A 278 -7.46 16.20 11.84
CA PRO A 278 -7.63 16.90 10.57
C PRO A 278 -6.77 16.31 9.45
N PHE A 279 -7.31 16.28 8.22
CA PHE A 279 -6.60 15.80 7.04
C PHE A 279 -5.44 16.74 6.70
N THR A 280 -4.20 16.26 6.74
CA THR A 280 -3.01 17.10 6.63
C THR A 280 -2.81 17.70 5.24
N LEU A 281 -3.39 17.07 4.20
CA LEU A 281 -3.33 17.55 2.82
C LEU A 281 -4.47 18.52 2.47
N GLU A 282 -5.44 18.76 3.36
CA GLU A 282 -6.55 19.67 3.09
C GLU A 282 -6.09 21.09 2.71
N PRO A 283 -5.09 21.70 3.39
CA PRO A 283 -4.57 23.02 3.01
C PRO A 283 -3.90 23.06 1.62
N HIS A 284 -3.51 21.90 1.08
CA HIS A 284 -2.82 21.77 -0.21
C HIS A 284 -3.75 21.26 -1.33
N ARG A 285 -5.05 21.14 -1.05
CA ARG A 285 -6.06 20.66 -2.00
C ARG A 285 -5.97 21.38 -3.34
N GLU A 286 -5.94 22.71 -3.33
CA GLU A 286 -5.93 23.49 -4.57
C GLU A 286 -4.68 23.21 -5.42
N THR A 287 -3.49 23.17 -4.80
CA THR A 287 -2.24 22.84 -5.50
C THR A 287 -2.26 21.41 -6.06
N ILE A 288 -2.77 20.43 -5.30
CA ILE A 288 -2.91 19.02 -5.74
C ILE A 288 -3.91 18.92 -6.90
N GLU A 289 -5.11 19.49 -6.76
CA GLU A 289 -6.16 19.41 -7.77
C GLU A 289 -5.76 20.13 -9.06
N LYS A 290 -5.07 21.27 -8.95
CA LYS A 290 -4.56 22.03 -10.11
C LYS A 290 -3.44 21.28 -10.84
N SER A 291 -2.45 20.77 -10.09
CA SER A 291 -1.24 20.23 -10.70
C SER A 291 -1.41 18.77 -11.14
N PHE A 292 -2.13 17.96 -10.35
CA PHE A 292 -2.19 16.51 -10.54
C PHE A 292 -3.56 16.00 -11.01
N ALA A 293 -4.47 16.86 -11.46
CA ALA A 293 -5.69 16.39 -12.12
C ALA A 293 -5.35 15.42 -13.26
N LEU A 294 -5.92 14.22 -13.22
CA LEU A 294 -5.75 13.22 -14.28
C LEU A 294 -6.70 13.57 -15.44
N GLU A 295 -6.20 14.41 -16.36
CA GLU A 295 -6.91 14.86 -17.56
C GLU A 295 -6.14 14.44 -18.82
N GLU A 296 -6.81 14.49 -19.98
CA GLU A 296 -6.20 14.14 -21.27
C GLU A 296 -4.95 14.96 -21.55
N LYS A 297 -5.01 16.27 -21.27
CA LYS A 297 -3.91 17.23 -21.47
C LYS A 297 -2.80 17.17 -20.41
N THR A 298 -2.97 16.40 -19.34
CA THR A 298 -1.98 16.37 -18.24
C THR A 298 -0.68 15.75 -18.73
N THR A 299 0.45 16.42 -18.50
CA THR A 299 1.80 15.90 -18.80
C THR A 299 2.67 15.98 -17.55
N VAL A 300 3.75 15.20 -17.50
CA VAL A 300 4.69 15.26 -16.37
C VAL A 300 5.40 16.62 -16.36
N GLU A 301 5.75 17.15 -17.53
CA GLU A 301 6.32 18.48 -17.73
C GLU A 301 5.37 19.57 -17.20
N GLY A 302 4.07 19.49 -17.54
CA GLY A 302 3.06 20.43 -17.05
C GLY A 302 2.88 20.38 -15.53
N ILE A 303 3.03 19.20 -14.91
CA ILE A 303 3.06 19.06 -13.44
C ILE A 303 4.27 19.81 -12.87
N TYR A 304 5.46 19.63 -13.45
CA TYR A 304 6.68 20.33 -13.02
C TYR A 304 6.55 21.84 -13.14
N GLU A 305 6.01 22.34 -14.26
CA GLU A 305 5.74 23.76 -14.50
C GLU A 305 4.74 24.32 -13.49
N SER A 306 3.61 23.63 -13.27
CA SER A 306 2.57 24.05 -12.33
C SER A 306 3.10 24.17 -10.90
N LEU A 307 3.86 23.17 -10.44
CA LEU A 307 4.45 23.19 -9.10
C LEU A 307 5.55 24.25 -8.97
N SER A 308 6.34 24.47 -10.03
CA SER A 308 7.40 25.50 -10.02
C SER A 308 6.80 26.90 -9.97
N ALA A 309 5.67 27.12 -10.66
CA ALA A 309 4.94 28.38 -10.64
C ALA A 309 4.20 28.63 -9.33
N ASP A 310 3.72 27.59 -8.65
CA ASP A 310 3.16 27.68 -7.30
C ASP A 310 4.22 28.14 -6.29
N GLY A 311 5.39 27.50 -6.29
CA GLY A 311 6.55 27.90 -5.49
C GLY A 311 6.38 27.76 -3.98
N GLY A 312 5.21 27.31 -3.50
CA GLY A 312 4.96 27.05 -2.08
C GLY A 312 5.75 25.87 -1.55
N GLU A 313 5.90 25.79 -0.23
CA GLU A 313 6.69 24.74 0.44
C GLU A 313 6.26 23.32 0.04
N PHE A 314 4.94 23.07 -0.01
CA PHE A 314 4.39 21.79 -0.47
C PHE A 314 4.74 21.48 -1.93
N ALA A 315 4.59 22.47 -2.82
CA ALA A 315 4.87 22.28 -4.24
C ALA A 315 6.35 22.00 -4.49
N MET A 316 7.24 22.67 -3.75
CA MET A 316 8.68 22.48 -3.84
C MET A 316 9.14 21.12 -3.29
N GLU A 317 8.53 20.62 -2.21
CA GLU A 317 8.83 19.27 -1.72
C GLU A 317 8.29 18.19 -2.68
N ALA A 318 7.11 18.39 -3.28
CA ALA A 318 6.61 17.50 -4.34
C ALA A 318 7.55 17.48 -5.55
N LEU A 319 8.02 18.63 -6.03
CA LEU A 319 9.01 18.76 -7.10
C LEU A 319 10.31 18.03 -6.80
N LYS A 320 10.79 18.12 -5.56
CA LYS A 320 12.00 17.42 -5.11
C LYS A 320 11.84 15.90 -5.11
N LEU A 321 10.65 15.39 -4.77
CA LEU A 321 10.35 13.95 -4.90
C LEU A 321 10.32 13.53 -6.37
N LEU A 322 9.63 14.28 -7.22
CA LEU A 322 9.55 13.99 -8.66
C LEU A 322 10.94 13.97 -9.31
N ARG A 323 11.82 14.92 -8.98
CA ARG A 323 13.18 15.01 -9.54
C ARG A 323 14.09 13.83 -9.18
N LYS A 324 13.75 13.07 -8.14
CA LYS A 324 14.50 11.86 -7.74
C LYS A 324 13.98 10.59 -8.41
N ALA A 325 12.74 10.61 -8.90
CA ALA A 325 12.13 9.47 -9.58
C ALA A 325 12.68 9.31 -11.01
N SER A 326 12.50 8.11 -11.57
CA SER A 326 12.86 7.86 -12.98
C SER A 326 11.94 8.66 -13.92
N PRO A 327 12.49 9.51 -14.80
CA PRO A 327 11.71 10.23 -15.83
C PRO A 327 10.83 9.29 -16.66
N THR A 328 11.38 8.13 -17.04
CA THR A 328 10.67 7.08 -17.77
C THR A 328 9.46 6.60 -16.97
N CYS A 329 9.69 6.20 -15.71
CA CYS A 329 8.63 5.66 -14.85
C CYS A 329 7.56 6.70 -14.50
N LEU A 330 7.91 7.99 -14.39
CA LEU A 330 6.93 9.06 -14.20
C LEU A 330 5.96 9.14 -15.39
N LYS A 331 6.48 9.15 -16.62
CA LYS A 331 5.65 9.21 -17.83
C LYS A 331 4.82 7.93 -18.02
N VAL A 332 5.42 6.76 -17.79
CA VAL A 332 4.71 5.48 -17.83
C VAL A 332 3.60 5.43 -16.78
N THR A 333 3.83 5.90 -15.55
CA THR A 333 2.81 5.93 -14.48
C THR A 333 1.62 6.82 -14.86
N LEU A 334 1.89 8.02 -15.39
CA LEU A 334 0.83 8.93 -15.84
C LEU A 334 -0.02 8.29 -16.94
N GLU A 335 0.63 7.69 -17.95
CA GLU A 335 -0.08 7.06 -19.05
C GLU A 335 -0.86 5.81 -18.62
N LEU A 336 -0.27 5.00 -17.73
CA LEU A 336 -0.93 3.82 -17.16
C LEU A 336 -2.20 4.22 -16.40
N PHE A 337 -2.12 5.24 -15.55
CA PHE A 337 -3.27 5.72 -14.79
C PHE A 337 -4.35 6.28 -15.70
N ARG A 338 -3.96 7.01 -16.76
CA ARG A 338 -4.88 7.53 -17.77
C ARG A 338 -5.63 6.40 -18.50
N ARG A 339 -4.93 5.35 -18.94
CA ARG A 339 -5.57 4.20 -19.62
C ARG A 339 -6.45 3.41 -18.66
N ALA A 340 -5.96 3.10 -17.46
CA ALA A 340 -6.70 2.31 -16.45
C ALA A 340 -7.91 3.05 -15.85
N SER A 341 -7.91 4.40 -15.84
CA SER A 341 -9.07 5.17 -15.39
C SER A 341 -10.28 5.04 -16.33
N GLN A 342 -10.05 4.70 -17.60
CA GLN A 342 -11.12 4.46 -18.59
C GLN A 342 -11.65 3.02 -18.58
N MET A 343 -10.99 2.11 -17.86
CA MET A 343 -11.37 0.70 -17.81
C MET A 343 -12.58 0.47 -16.90
N THR A 344 -13.32 -0.59 -17.18
CA THR A 344 -14.59 -0.92 -16.50
C THR A 344 -14.40 -1.93 -15.37
N SER A 345 -13.27 -2.64 -15.35
CA SER A 345 -12.93 -3.58 -14.29
C SER A 345 -11.47 -3.48 -13.85
N ILE A 346 -11.23 -3.81 -12.58
CA ILE A 346 -9.88 -3.95 -12.04
C ILE A 346 -9.10 -5.09 -12.70
N ARG A 347 -9.79 -6.13 -13.23
CA ARG A 347 -9.14 -7.18 -14.02
C ARG A 347 -8.46 -6.59 -15.26
N GLU A 348 -9.14 -5.71 -15.99
CA GLU A 348 -8.56 -5.02 -17.15
C GLU A 348 -7.35 -4.16 -16.76
N ALA A 349 -7.46 -3.40 -15.65
CA ALA A 349 -6.36 -2.56 -15.17
C ALA A 349 -5.14 -3.38 -14.74
N MET A 350 -5.35 -4.46 -13.99
CA MET A 350 -4.25 -5.37 -13.60
C MET A 350 -3.66 -6.11 -14.80
N SER A 351 -4.46 -6.48 -15.82
CA SER A 351 -3.94 -7.03 -17.08
C SER A 351 -3.03 -6.03 -17.80
N LEU A 352 -3.40 -4.75 -17.84
CA LEU A 352 -2.59 -3.69 -18.41
C LEU A 352 -1.28 -3.53 -17.65
N GLU A 353 -1.34 -3.43 -16.32
CA GLU A 353 -0.16 -3.36 -15.47
C GLU A 353 0.77 -4.56 -15.70
N TYR A 354 0.24 -5.78 -15.78
CA TYR A 354 1.03 -6.99 -16.02
C TYR A 354 1.75 -6.96 -17.38
N GLY A 355 1.14 -6.36 -18.41
CA GLY A 355 1.82 -6.10 -19.68
C GLY A 355 2.98 -5.11 -19.54
N VAL A 356 2.74 -3.97 -18.88
CA VAL A 356 3.76 -2.94 -18.63
C VAL A 356 4.93 -3.50 -17.81
N ILE A 357 4.66 -4.36 -16.82
CA ILE A 357 5.69 -5.05 -16.03
C ILE A 357 6.58 -5.93 -16.88
N GLN A 358 6.03 -6.70 -17.83
CA GLN A 358 6.83 -7.55 -18.70
C GLN A 358 7.82 -6.71 -19.54
N ARG A 359 7.38 -5.55 -20.03
CA ARG A 359 8.26 -4.59 -20.72
C ARG A 359 9.31 -4.00 -19.78
N MET A 360 8.90 -3.56 -18.59
CA MET A 360 9.81 -3.00 -17.58
C MET A 360 10.88 -4.01 -17.13
N SER A 361 10.52 -5.30 -17.05
CA SER A 361 11.49 -6.36 -16.72
C SER A 361 12.56 -6.58 -17.78
N SER A 362 12.36 -6.03 -18.98
CA SER A 362 13.32 -6.06 -20.10
C SER A 362 14.22 -4.82 -20.14
N THR A 363 14.07 -3.87 -19.20
CA THR A 363 14.90 -2.66 -19.08
C THR A 363 15.75 -2.72 -17.80
N ASN A 364 16.72 -1.80 -17.64
CA ASN A 364 17.53 -1.73 -16.42
C ASN A 364 16.99 -0.73 -15.37
N GLU A 365 15.91 -0.01 -15.67
CA GLU A 365 15.35 1.04 -14.79
C GLU A 365 15.19 0.54 -13.34
N PHE A 366 14.54 -0.61 -13.16
CA PHE A 366 14.34 -1.20 -11.83
C PHE A 366 15.66 -1.55 -11.13
N ALA A 367 16.60 -2.15 -11.86
CA ALA A 367 17.90 -2.52 -11.30
C ALA A 367 18.71 -1.27 -10.90
N ILE A 368 18.69 -0.21 -11.72
CA ILE A 368 19.35 1.08 -11.42
C ILE A 368 18.81 1.67 -10.12
N GLY A 369 17.48 1.77 -10.01
CA GLY A 369 16.82 2.38 -8.85
C GLY A 369 17.06 1.61 -7.55
N VAL A 370 16.89 0.28 -7.58
CA VAL A 370 17.13 -0.58 -6.42
C VAL A 370 18.59 -0.56 -6.00
N ASN A 371 19.54 -0.61 -6.95
CA ASN A 371 20.96 -0.55 -6.61
C ASN A 371 21.30 0.77 -5.90
N ALA A 372 20.93 1.90 -6.50
CA ALA A 372 21.25 3.22 -5.96
C ALA A 372 20.60 3.51 -4.61
N LEU A 373 19.34 3.10 -4.39
CA LEU A 373 18.61 3.44 -3.17
C LEU A 373 18.75 2.41 -2.05
N LEU A 374 18.90 1.13 -2.38
CA LEU A 374 18.76 0.05 -1.38
C LEU A 374 19.99 -0.82 -1.22
N ILE A 375 20.80 -1.02 -2.26
CA ILE A 375 21.99 -1.91 -2.20
C ILE A 375 23.24 -1.07 -1.92
N GLU A 376 23.60 -0.19 -2.85
CA GLU A 376 24.77 0.70 -2.76
C GLU A 376 24.48 1.95 -1.92
N LYS A 377 23.21 2.36 -1.83
CA LYS A 377 22.74 3.51 -1.05
C LYS A 377 23.43 4.83 -1.44
N THR A 378 23.76 5.01 -2.71
CA THR A 378 24.26 6.28 -3.26
C THR A 378 23.22 7.39 -3.15
N GLY A 379 21.93 7.03 -3.20
CA GLY A 379 20.82 8.00 -3.17
C GLY A 379 20.62 8.76 -4.48
N ASP A 380 21.39 8.42 -5.53
CA ASP A 380 21.40 9.10 -6.84
C ASP A 380 21.39 8.07 -7.99
N PRO A 381 20.22 7.51 -8.32
CA PRO A 381 20.07 6.56 -9.44
C PRO A 381 20.44 7.21 -10.77
N GLN A 382 21.38 6.59 -11.48
CA GLN A 382 21.81 7.03 -12.81
C GLN A 382 20.85 6.49 -13.88
N TRP A 383 19.63 7.03 -13.94
CA TRP A 383 18.58 6.62 -14.87
C TRP A 383 19.05 6.59 -16.34
N GLU A 384 18.48 5.67 -17.13
CA GLU A 384 18.83 5.53 -18.56
C GLU A 384 18.49 6.81 -19.34
N ARG A 385 17.36 7.45 -19.02
CA ARG A 385 17.01 8.81 -19.42
C ARG A 385 17.01 9.69 -18.18
N ARG A 386 17.84 10.74 -18.18
CA ARG A 386 18.10 11.60 -17.02
C ARG A 386 17.14 12.75 -16.90
N THR A 387 16.52 13.18 -18.00
CA THR A 387 15.56 14.28 -18.01
C THR A 387 14.23 13.85 -18.63
N LEU A 388 13.17 14.63 -18.39
CA LEU A 388 11.86 14.36 -18.97
C LEU A 388 11.90 14.47 -20.50
N GLU A 389 12.66 15.43 -21.03
CA GLU A 389 12.78 15.73 -22.46
C GLU A 389 13.45 14.58 -23.23
N GLU A 390 14.32 13.82 -22.56
CA GLU A 390 14.96 12.64 -23.14
C GLU A 390 13.99 11.46 -23.29
N VAL A 391 12.85 11.45 -22.61
CA VAL A 391 11.83 10.38 -22.73
C VAL A 391 10.81 10.75 -23.81
N THR A 392 10.92 10.11 -24.96
CA THR A 392 10.03 10.35 -26.10
C THR A 392 8.68 9.64 -25.94
N ALA A 393 7.69 10.03 -26.74
CA ALA A 393 6.40 9.32 -26.78
C ALA A 393 6.57 7.83 -27.17
N ALA A 394 7.48 7.54 -28.10
CA ALA A 394 7.79 6.17 -28.51
C ALA A 394 8.41 5.34 -27.36
N ASP A 395 9.24 5.96 -26.52
CA ASP A 395 9.78 5.29 -25.32
C ASP A 395 8.65 4.90 -24.35
N VAL A 396 7.61 5.74 -24.20
CA VAL A 396 6.44 5.43 -23.37
C VAL A 396 5.56 4.36 -24.01
N ASP A 397 5.27 4.48 -25.31
CA ASP A 397 4.41 3.55 -26.05
C ASP A 397 4.95 2.11 -26.03
N TYR A 398 6.27 1.94 -26.03
CA TYR A 398 6.92 0.64 -25.90
C TYR A 398 6.41 -0.17 -24.69
N PHE A 399 6.16 0.48 -23.55
CA PHE A 399 5.70 -0.19 -22.35
C PHE A 399 4.25 -0.68 -22.44
N PHE A 400 3.46 -0.10 -23.35
CA PHE A 400 2.06 -0.48 -23.55
C PHE A 400 1.83 -1.33 -24.80
N ASP A 401 2.88 -1.62 -25.56
CA ASP A 401 2.81 -2.56 -26.67
C ASP A 401 2.69 -4.00 -26.14
N SER A 402 1.55 -4.63 -26.39
CA SER A 402 1.25 -6.00 -25.98
C SER A 402 1.78 -7.08 -26.93
N VAL A 403 2.38 -6.71 -28.06
CA VAL A 403 2.87 -7.68 -29.05
C VAL A 403 3.95 -8.57 -28.44
N GLY A 404 3.70 -9.87 -28.47
CA GLY A 404 4.62 -10.91 -27.97
C GLY A 404 4.59 -11.11 -26.45
N LEU A 405 3.77 -10.37 -25.69
CA LEU A 405 3.63 -10.54 -24.25
C LEU A 405 2.71 -11.72 -23.92
N VAL A 406 2.96 -12.38 -22.79
CA VAL A 406 2.05 -13.42 -22.27
C VAL A 406 0.86 -12.72 -21.60
N PRO A 407 -0.39 -12.99 -22.01
CA PRO A 407 -1.56 -12.44 -21.34
C PRO A 407 -1.59 -12.82 -19.86
N TRP A 408 -2.02 -11.90 -19.01
CA TRP A 408 -2.20 -12.21 -17.60
C TRP A 408 -3.41 -13.14 -17.41
N ASP A 409 -3.18 -14.28 -16.77
CA ASP A 409 -4.24 -15.17 -16.31
C ASP A 409 -4.21 -15.28 -14.78
N PRO A 410 -5.17 -14.63 -14.07
CA PRO A 410 -5.25 -14.71 -12.63
C PRO A 410 -5.61 -16.11 -12.11
N GLU A 411 -6.13 -16.99 -12.96
CA GLU A 411 -6.58 -18.34 -12.61
C GLU A 411 -5.57 -19.42 -13.05
N ALA A 412 -4.45 -19.02 -13.66
CA ALA A 412 -3.43 -19.97 -14.09
C ALA A 412 -2.96 -20.84 -12.90
N PRO A 413 -2.73 -22.15 -13.12
CA PRO A 413 -2.30 -23.05 -12.07
C PRO A 413 -1.04 -22.54 -11.36
N LEU A 414 -0.96 -22.74 -10.05
CA LEU A 414 0.28 -22.52 -9.32
C LEU A 414 1.37 -23.40 -9.94
N GLU A 415 2.46 -22.78 -10.41
CA GLU A 415 3.67 -23.51 -10.73
C GLU A 415 4.06 -24.32 -9.48
N THR A 416 4.22 -25.64 -9.63
CA THR A 416 4.36 -26.61 -8.53
C THR A 416 5.62 -26.33 -7.72
N MET A 417 5.49 -25.51 -6.68
CA MET A 417 6.58 -25.22 -5.73
C MET A 417 6.97 -26.40 -4.84
N MET A 418 6.13 -27.44 -4.74
CA MET A 418 6.21 -28.41 -3.65
C MET A 418 6.49 -29.86 -4.06
N GLU A 419 6.46 -30.21 -5.35
CA GLU A 419 6.74 -31.60 -5.78
C GLU A 419 8.24 -31.91 -5.95
N ALA A 420 9.12 -30.90 -5.79
CA ALA A 420 10.57 -31.05 -5.92
C ALA A 420 11.32 -31.27 -4.59
N LYS A 421 10.62 -31.38 -3.45
CA LYS A 421 11.20 -31.83 -2.18
C LYS A 421 10.43 -33.05 -1.68
N GLY A 422 10.93 -34.23 -2.05
CA GLY A 422 10.45 -35.49 -1.51
C GLY A 422 10.70 -35.56 0.00
N GLU A 423 9.62 -35.57 0.77
CA GLU A 423 9.55 -36.27 2.05
C GLU A 423 8.36 -37.21 1.92
N GLY A 424 8.66 -38.46 1.54
CA GLY A 424 7.81 -39.56 1.94
C GLY A 424 8.05 -39.78 3.42
N VAL A 425 6.97 -39.79 4.20
CA VAL A 425 6.54 -40.83 5.15
C VAL A 425 5.07 -40.56 5.46
#